data_AF-A0A8C2IYS2-F1
#
_entry.id   AF-A0A8C2IYS2-F1
#
_cell.length_a   1.000
_cell.length_b   1.000
_cell.length_c   1.000
_cell.angle_alpha   90.00
_cell.angle_beta   90.00
_cell.angle_gamma   90.00
#
_symmetry.space_group_name_H-M   'P 1'
#
loop_
_entity.id
_entity.type
_entity.pdbx_description
1 polymer ?
#
loop_
_entity_poly.entity_id
_entity_poly.type
_entity_poly.pdbx_seq_one_letter_code
_entity_poly.pdbx_strand_id
1 'polypeptide(L)'
;MKSDVEELMPRLLPVESCDTEEYNSTEPPRNPQEYLRQVQREASLCPDVVVAQIDPKKLKKKQSVNVSITGCLAAPQGFSPSLKWQQQQVSKFSEVRQPKMEDEDGWKRFCLGENVCLDIQLKEDDNVNPGLDYIKTGFPPFLSIVSKLNQSTISAVLEYLINWFEERDFVPQLGRWLYALLACLEKPLLPEAHSLIRQLARRCSAVRANLESKDDERLSALNLMICIVAR
;
A
#
# COMPACT_ATOMS: atom_id res chain seq x y z
N MET A 1 31.49 20.74 8.03
CA MET A 1 30.35 19.79 8.01
C MET A 1 30.86 18.46 8.52
N LYS A 2 30.62 18.15 9.81
CA LYS A 2 30.87 16.80 10.32
C LYS A 2 29.76 15.93 9.75
N SER A 3 30.13 14.91 9.00
CA SER A 3 29.20 13.88 8.57
C SER A 3 28.63 13.22 9.82
N ASP A 4 27.34 13.36 10.07
CA ASP A 4 26.58 12.59 11.06
C ASP A 4 26.53 11.12 10.59
N VAL A 5 27.67 10.45 10.64
CA VAL A 5 27.74 9.00 10.49
C VAL A 5 27.37 8.47 11.85
N GLU A 6 26.14 7.97 11.97
CA GLU A 6 25.68 7.22 13.12
C GLU A 6 26.65 6.03 13.32
N GLU A 7 27.56 6.18 14.28
CA GLU A 7 28.60 5.19 14.55
C GLU A 7 27.95 3.98 15.22
N LEU A 8 28.03 2.80 14.59
CA LEU A 8 27.36 1.57 15.09
C LEU A 8 27.87 1.15 16.48
N MET A 9 29.10 1.51 16.83
CA MET A 9 29.70 1.32 18.15
C MET A 9 30.51 2.56 18.54
N PRO A 10 29.87 3.61 19.08
CA PRO A 10 30.57 4.85 19.39
C PRO A 10 31.51 4.66 20.58
N ARG A 11 32.67 5.32 20.53
CA ARG A 11 33.61 5.33 21.66
C ARG A 11 33.05 6.19 22.79
N LEU A 12 32.61 5.54 23.88
CA LEU A 12 32.04 6.22 25.05
C LEU A 12 33.08 6.60 26.11
N LEU A 13 34.22 5.92 26.13
CA LEU A 13 35.29 6.16 27.09
C LEU A 13 36.45 6.88 26.40
N PRO A 14 36.92 8.02 26.95
CA PRO A 14 38.07 8.71 26.40
C PRO A 14 39.33 7.87 26.64
N VAL A 15 40.10 7.62 25.59
CA VAL A 15 41.43 7.01 25.66
C VAL A 15 42.41 7.96 24.98
N GLU A 16 43.40 8.43 25.74
CA GLU A 16 44.42 9.35 25.23
C GLU A 16 45.40 8.61 24.31
N SER A 17 45.67 9.15 23.12
CA SER A 17 46.53 8.55 22.09
C SER A 17 48.03 8.83 22.31
N CYS A 18 48.49 8.93 23.56
CA CYS A 18 49.88 9.31 23.83
C CYS A 18 50.85 8.17 23.49
N ASP A 19 51.67 8.37 22.45
CA ASP A 19 52.64 7.43 21.84
C ASP A 19 53.89 7.16 22.70
N THR A 20 53.82 7.29 24.02
CA THR A 20 54.99 7.16 24.89
C THR A 20 54.90 5.94 25.80
N GLU A 21 55.92 5.11 25.63
CA GLU A 21 56.41 4.03 26.49
C GLU A 21 55.91 2.60 26.19
N GLU A 22 56.90 1.71 25.97
CA GLU A 22 56.78 0.26 25.90
C GLU A 22 56.14 -0.28 27.19
N TYR A 23 54.80 -0.31 27.23
CA TYR A 23 54.04 -0.79 28.37
C TYR A 23 54.20 -2.32 28.50
N ASN A 24 54.88 -2.75 29.57
CA ASN A 24 55.08 -4.15 29.95
C ASN A 24 53.72 -4.83 30.19
N SER A 25 53.33 -5.71 29.27
CA SER A 25 51.99 -6.31 29.19
C SER A 25 51.73 -7.43 30.22
N THR A 26 52.62 -7.59 31.20
CA THR A 26 52.63 -8.71 32.15
C THR A 26 52.22 -8.31 33.56
N GLU A 27 52.21 -7.01 33.89
CA GLU A 27 51.72 -6.52 35.19
C GLU A 27 50.24 -6.13 35.10
N PRO A 28 49.46 -6.28 36.19
CA PRO A 28 48.08 -5.81 36.22
C PRO A 28 48.03 -4.26 36.13
N PRO A 29 47.08 -3.69 35.36
CA PRO A 29 46.99 -2.25 35.16
C PRO A 29 46.61 -1.53 36.46
N ARG A 30 47.26 -0.40 36.73
CA ARG A 30 47.06 0.35 37.98
C ARG A 30 46.10 1.53 37.81
N ASN A 31 45.72 1.86 36.57
CA ASN A 31 44.75 2.90 36.27
C ASN A 31 43.78 2.51 35.14
N PRO A 32 42.62 3.20 35.02
CA PRO A 32 41.62 2.88 33.98
C PRO A 32 42.10 3.10 32.55
N GLN A 33 42.99 4.07 32.32
CA GLN A 33 43.52 4.39 30.97
C GLN A 33 44.48 3.30 30.46
N GLU A 34 45.29 2.71 31.35
CA GLU A 34 46.14 1.56 31.07
C GLU A 34 45.31 0.32 30.79
N TYR A 35 44.27 0.09 31.58
CA TYR A 35 43.33 -1.01 31.34
C TYR A 35 42.68 -0.90 29.97
N LEU A 36 42.14 0.27 29.59
CA LEU A 36 41.50 0.45 28.28
C LEU A 36 42.49 0.28 27.12
N ARG A 37 43.75 0.71 27.27
CA ARG A 37 44.81 0.47 26.26
C ARG A 37 45.17 -1.01 26.16
N GLN A 38 45.26 -1.72 27.28
CA GLN A 38 45.51 -3.17 27.29
C GLN A 38 44.37 -3.91 26.59
N VAL A 39 43.11 -3.55 26.87
CA VAL A 39 41.93 -4.11 26.21
C VAL A 39 41.92 -3.79 24.71
N GLN A 40 42.25 -2.57 24.29
CA GLN A 40 42.35 -2.22 22.86
C GLN A 40 43.42 -3.03 22.13
N ARG A 41 44.57 -3.29 22.79
CA ARG A 41 45.64 -4.14 22.26
C ARG A 41 45.24 -5.61 22.22
N GLU A 42 44.62 -6.13 23.27
CA GLU A 42 44.13 -7.52 23.31
C GLU A 42 43.06 -7.74 22.24
N ALA A 43 42.11 -6.81 22.11
CA ALA A 43 41.09 -6.85 21.08
C ALA A 43 41.66 -6.75 19.66
N SER A 44 42.75 -6.00 19.43
CA SER A 44 43.41 -5.94 18.11
C SER A 44 44.20 -7.20 17.75
N LEU A 45 44.58 -8.00 18.75
CA LEU A 45 45.17 -9.33 18.56
C LEU A 45 44.10 -10.40 18.27
N CYS A 46 42.87 -10.18 18.74
CA CYS A 46 41.74 -11.04 18.46
C CYS A 46 41.28 -10.89 17.00
N PRO A 47 40.86 -11.99 16.33
CA PRO A 47 40.25 -11.91 15.01
C PRO A 47 38.91 -11.16 15.07
N ASP A 48 38.72 -10.21 14.16
CA ASP A 48 37.52 -9.36 14.10
C ASP A 48 36.23 -10.16 13.83
N VAL A 49 36.34 -11.23 13.03
CA VAL A 49 35.23 -12.14 12.74
C VAL A 49 35.66 -13.58 12.99
N VAL A 50 34.89 -14.27 13.81
CA VAL A 50 35.03 -15.71 14.07
C VAL A 50 33.79 -16.45 13.60
N VAL A 51 33.98 -17.59 12.94
CA VAL A 51 32.87 -18.44 12.44
C VAL A 51 32.96 -19.80 13.11
N ALA A 52 31.97 -20.11 13.95
CA ALA A 52 31.85 -21.43 14.57
C ALA A 52 31.15 -22.41 13.62
N GLN A 53 31.76 -23.58 13.39
CA GLN A 53 31.18 -24.63 12.56
C GLN A 53 30.12 -25.40 13.36
N ILE A 54 28.86 -25.31 12.93
CA ILE A 54 27.72 -25.99 13.54
C ILE A 54 27.11 -26.94 12.51
N ASP A 55 26.72 -28.15 12.94
CA ASP A 55 26.07 -29.13 12.06
C ASP A 55 24.68 -28.64 11.61
N PRO A 56 24.47 -28.31 10.32
CA PRO A 56 23.22 -27.74 9.82
C PRO A 56 22.06 -28.73 9.87
N LYS A 57 22.33 -30.04 9.96
CA LYS A 57 21.28 -31.08 10.00
C LYS A 57 20.43 -30.98 11.28
N LYS A 58 20.99 -30.47 12.37
CA LYS A 58 20.29 -30.27 13.65
C LYS A 58 19.30 -29.11 13.60
N LEU A 59 19.55 -28.10 12.76
CA LEU A 59 18.74 -26.88 12.64
C LEU A 59 17.56 -27.03 11.67
N LYS A 60 17.75 -27.74 10.56
CA LYS A 60 16.72 -27.92 9.52
C LYS A 60 15.44 -28.61 10.01
N LYS A 61 15.52 -29.42 11.07
CA LYS A 61 14.36 -30.16 11.62
C LYS A 61 13.38 -29.30 12.42
N LYS A 62 13.75 -28.06 12.79
CA LYS A 62 12.95 -27.19 13.67
C LYS A 62 12.61 -25.84 13.03
N GLN A 63 12.76 -25.70 11.72
CA GLN A 63 12.49 -24.44 11.05
C GLN A 63 10.97 -24.22 10.93
N SER A 64 10.49 -23.09 11.43
CA SER A 64 9.11 -22.64 11.23
C SER A 64 8.90 -22.16 9.79
N VAL A 65 7.67 -22.30 9.30
CA VAL A 65 7.28 -21.82 7.97
C VAL A 65 6.84 -20.36 8.10
N ASN A 66 7.35 -19.49 7.23
CA ASN A 66 6.79 -18.15 7.02
C ASN A 66 5.59 -18.28 6.10
N VAL A 67 4.38 -18.03 6.64
CA VAL A 67 3.15 -18.07 5.85
C VAL A 67 3.10 -16.82 4.97
N SER A 68 3.32 -17.01 3.68
CA SER A 68 3.14 -15.96 2.68
C SER A 68 1.70 -15.99 2.17
N ILE A 69 1.09 -14.82 2.07
CA ILE A 69 -0.28 -14.73 1.58
C ILE A 69 -0.26 -14.88 0.05
N THR A 70 -1.09 -15.77 -0.48
CA THR A 70 -1.21 -16.04 -1.91
C THR A 70 -1.54 -14.77 -2.70
N GLY A 71 -1.00 -14.67 -3.92
CA GLY A 71 -1.30 -13.58 -4.86
C GLY A 71 -2.72 -13.67 -5.44
N CYS A 72 -3.01 -12.79 -6.40
CA CYS A 72 -4.27 -12.84 -7.15
C CYS A 72 -4.29 -14.08 -8.06
N LEU A 73 -5.46 -14.71 -8.18
CA LEU A 73 -5.67 -15.83 -9.11
C LEU A 73 -5.65 -15.33 -10.56
N ALA A 74 -5.00 -16.10 -11.43
CA ALA A 74 -4.95 -15.81 -12.86
C ALA A 74 -6.37 -15.83 -13.45
N ALA A 75 -6.63 -14.97 -14.43
CA ALA A 75 -7.90 -14.97 -15.12
C ALA A 75 -8.07 -16.29 -15.90
N PRO A 76 -9.28 -16.89 -15.91
CA PRO A 76 -9.59 -17.98 -16.83
C PRO A 76 -9.32 -17.60 -18.29
N GLN A 77 -9.13 -18.59 -19.16
CA GLN A 77 -8.73 -18.34 -20.55
C GLN A 77 -9.78 -17.49 -21.29
N GLY A 78 -9.36 -16.33 -21.79
CA GLY A 78 -10.24 -15.37 -22.48
C GLY A 78 -11.02 -14.41 -21.57
N PHE A 79 -10.80 -14.44 -20.25
CA PHE A 79 -11.38 -13.50 -19.28
C PHE A 79 -10.40 -12.38 -18.88
N SER A 80 -9.13 -12.49 -19.30
CA SER A 80 -8.09 -11.49 -19.05
C SER A 80 -8.25 -10.28 -19.97
N PRO A 81 -8.20 -9.04 -19.45
CA PRO A 81 -8.25 -7.85 -20.28
C PRO A 81 -6.91 -7.63 -21.01
N SER A 82 -6.98 -7.02 -22.20
CA SER A 82 -5.78 -6.67 -22.97
C SER A 82 -4.92 -5.62 -22.26
N LEU A 83 -3.62 -5.62 -22.53
CA LEU A 83 -2.69 -4.64 -21.94
C LEU A 83 -3.07 -3.20 -22.31
N LYS A 84 -3.48 -2.96 -23.56
CA LYS A 84 -3.92 -1.64 -24.03
C LYS A 84 -5.13 -1.16 -23.24
N TRP A 85 -6.09 -2.04 -22.98
CA TRP A 85 -7.25 -1.73 -22.15
C TRP A 85 -6.83 -1.38 -20.73
N GLN A 86 -5.94 -2.17 -20.11
CA GLN A 86 -5.43 -1.89 -18.75
C GLN A 86 -4.79 -0.50 -18.66
N GLN A 87 -3.89 -0.17 -19.59
CA GLN A 87 -3.23 1.13 -19.64
C GLN A 87 -4.22 2.28 -19.81
N GLN A 88 -5.22 2.11 -20.69
CA GLN A 88 -6.26 3.11 -20.88
C GLN A 88 -7.09 3.32 -19.60
N GLN A 89 -7.45 2.26 -18.88
CA GLN A 89 -8.20 2.39 -17.63
C GLN A 89 -7.39 3.09 -16.53
N VAL A 90 -6.10 2.78 -16.41
CA VAL A 90 -5.22 3.44 -15.43
C VAL A 90 -5.04 4.92 -15.76
N SER A 91 -4.90 5.27 -17.05
CA SER A 91 -4.85 6.67 -17.49
C SER A 91 -6.12 7.42 -17.13
N LYS A 92 -7.28 6.88 -17.50
CA LYS A 92 -8.58 7.48 -17.15
C LYS A 92 -8.79 7.57 -15.64
N PHE A 93 -8.38 6.54 -14.89
CA PHE A 93 -8.47 6.56 -13.43
C PHE A 93 -7.59 7.64 -12.82
N SER A 94 -6.42 7.92 -13.41
CA SER A 94 -5.56 9.01 -12.95
C SER A 94 -6.17 10.39 -13.17
N GLU A 95 -6.96 10.58 -14.24
CA GLU A 95 -7.74 11.80 -14.50
C GLU A 95 -8.93 11.92 -13.54
N VAL A 96 -9.50 10.79 -13.10
CA VAL A 96 -10.63 10.72 -12.16
C VAL A 96 -10.21 10.87 -10.70
N ARG A 97 -8.93 10.65 -10.36
CA ARG A 97 -8.43 10.96 -9.00
C ARG A 97 -8.67 12.44 -8.75
N GLN A 98 -9.35 12.73 -7.65
CA GLN A 98 -9.89 14.05 -7.35
C GLN A 98 -8.85 15.15 -7.64
N PRO A 99 -9.25 16.24 -8.32
CA PRO A 99 -8.47 17.46 -8.33
C PRO A 99 -8.14 17.86 -6.89
N LYS A 100 -6.98 18.50 -6.67
CA LYS A 100 -6.66 19.01 -5.33
C LYS A 100 -7.82 19.88 -4.84
N MET A 101 -8.09 19.92 -3.53
CA MET A 101 -9.16 20.77 -2.95
C MET A 101 -9.09 22.25 -3.41
N GLU A 102 -7.91 22.70 -3.84
CA GLU A 102 -7.61 24.05 -4.32
C GLU A 102 -7.98 24.28 -5.82
N ASP A 103 -8.31 23.24 -6.59
CA ASP A 103 -8.58 23.33 -8.03
C ASP A 103 -10.07 23.44 -8.35
N GLU A 104 -10.64 24.64 -8.13
CA GLU A 104 -12.07 24.93 -8.30
C GLU A 104 -12.61 24.54 -9.70
N ASP A 105 -11.84 24.80 -10.76
CA ASP A 105 -12.24 24.48 -12.14
C ASP A 105 -12.11 22.98 -12.44
N GLY A 106 -11.12 22.30 -11.85
CA GLY A 106 -11.03 20.84 -11.84
C GLY A 106 -12.26 20.22 -11.18
N TRP A 107 -12.70 20.76 -10.03
CA TRP A 107 -13.90 20.30 -9.34
C TRP A 107 -15.17 20.55 -10.14
N LYS A 108 -15.32 21.71 -10.81
CA LYS A 108 -16.48 21.99 -11.66
C LYS A 108 -16.59 21.01 -12.83
N ARG A 109 -15.48 20.73 -13.53
CA ARG A 109 -15.44 19.75 -14.62
C ARG A 109 -15.66 18.31 -14.13
N PHE A 110 -15.16 17.99 -12.94
CA PHE A 110 -15.30 16.67 -12.32
C PHE A 110 -16.72 16.40 -11.79
N CYS A 111 -17.36 17.40 -11.15
CA CYS A 111 -18.72 17.31 -10.63
C CYS A 111 -19.80 17.32 -11.72
N LEU A 112 -19.65 18.18 -12.73
CA LEU A 112 -20.72 18.49 -13.68
C LEU A 112 -20.46 17.89 -15.07
N GLY A 113 -19.27 17.37 -15.32
CA GLY A 113 -18.85 16.86 -16.63
C GLY A 113 -18.48 17.97 -17.62
N GLU A 114 -17.79 17.58 -18.68
CA GLU A 114 -17.27 18.49 -19.70
C GLU A 114 -18.38 19.23 -20.47
N ASN A 115 -19.55 18.59 -20.64
CA ASN A 115 -20.66 19.10 -21.43
C ASN A 115 -21.47 20.22 -20.73
N VAL A 116 -21.36 20.35 -19.40
CA VAL A 116 -22.00 21.44 -18.64
C VAL A 116 -21.09 22.68 -18.59
N CYS A 117 -19.78 22.51 -18.76
CA CYS A 117 -18.81 23.63 -18.75
C CYS A 117 -18.82 24.44 -20.06
N LEU A 118 -19.40 23.90 -21.15
CA LEU A 118 -19.44 24.53 -22.48
C LEU A 118 -20.83 25.11 -22.86
N ASP A 119 -21.76 25.20 -21.90
CA ASP A 119 -23.10 25.81 -22.06
C ASP A 119 -23.89 25.28 -23.28
N ILE A 120 -23.94 23.95 -23.46
CA ILE A 120 -24.94 23.35 -24.36
C ILE A 120 -26.23 23.16 -23.54
N GLN A 121 -27.10 24.16 -23.60
CA GLN A 121 -28.46 24.10 -23.06
C GLN A 121 -29.25 22.98 -23.76
N LEU A 122 -29.28 21.80 -23.15
CA LEU A 122 -30.34 20.84 -23.41
C LEU A 122 -31.62 21.39 -22.79
N LYS A 123 -32.55 21.77 -23.68
CA LYS A 123 -33.89 22.23 -23.33
C LYS A 123 -34.56 21.21 -22.41
N GLU A 124 -35.07 21.72 -21.30
CA GLU A 124 -36.02 21.03 -20.44
C GLU A 124 -37.23 20.63 -21.28
N ASP A 125 -37.52 19.33 -21.31
CA ASP A 125 -38.85 18.83 -21.66
C ASP A 125 -39.37 18.06 -20.46
N ASP A 126 -40.60 18.40 -20.10
CA ASP A 126 -41.24 18.09 -18.84
C ASP A 126 -41.43 16.57 -18.61
N ASN A 127 -41.49 16.24 -17.31
CA ASN A 127 -42.37 15.21 -16.77
C ASN A 127 -41.92 13.74 -16.78
N VAL A 128 -40.91 13.39 -15.97
CA VAL A 128 -41.01 12.23 -15.05
C VAL A 128 -40.14 12.53 -13.82
N ASN A 129 -40.75 12.60 -12.63
CA ASN A 129 -40.03 12.46 -11.37
C ASN A 129 -40.03 10.96 -11.00
N PRO A 130 -39.02 10.14 -11.36
CA PRO A 130 -38.82 8.89 -10.67
C PRO A 130 -38.12 9.27 -9.36
N GLY A 131 -38.90 9.62 -8.33
CA GLY A 131 -38.36 9.77 -6.99
C GLY A 131 -37.68 8.46 -6.59
N LEU A 132 -36.37 8.37 -6.83
CA LEU A 132 -35.58 7.21 -6.46
C LEU A 132 -35.65 7.11 -4.94
N ASP A 133 -36.26 6.03 -4.45
CA ASP A 133 -36.31 5.73 -3.03
C ASP A 133 -34.91 5.29 -2.58
N TYR A 134 -34.04 6.27 -2.30
CA TYR A 134 -32.66 6.07 -1.84
C TYR A 134 -32.60 5.33 -0.49
N ILE A 135 -33.72 5.25 0.24
CA ILE A 135 -33.85 4.47 1.47
C ILE A 135 -33.88 2.96 1.16
N LYS A 136 -34.42 2.56 0.00
CA LYS A 136 -34.46 1.14 -0.43
C LYS A 136 -33.29 0.74 -1.32
N THR A 137 -32.79 1.66 -2.14
CA THR A 137 -31.78 1.35 -3.18
C THR A 137 -30.35 1.71 -2.75
N GLY A 138 -30.21 2.49 -1.69
CA GLY A 138 -28.93 3.01 -1.21
C GLY A 138 -28.45 4.26 -1.97
N PHE A 139 -27.66 5.08 -1.30
CA PHE A 139 -27.07 6.27 -1.91
C PHE A 139 -25.91 5.87 -2.84
N PRO A 140 -25.82 6.41 -4.07
CA PRO A 140 -24.63 6.26 -4.89
C PRO A 140 -23.49 7.15 -4.35
N PRO A 141 -22.23 6.87 -4.71
CA PRO A 141 -21.08 7.66 -4.27
C PRO A 141 -21.02 8.99 -5.02
N PHE A 142 -21.93 9.91 -4.69
CA PHE A 142 -21.93 11.24 -5.25
C PHE A 142 -20.70 12.00 -4.78
N LEU A 143 -20.18 12.86 -5.66
CA LEU A 143 -19.02 13.68 -5.34
C LEU A 143 -19.25 14.61 -4.14
N SER A 144 -20.47 15.14 -4.02
CA SER A 144 -20.90 15.95 -2.86
C SER A 144 -20.80 15.22 -1.52
N ILE A 145 -20.76 13.88 -1.54
CA ILE A 145 -20.57 13.02 -0.37
C ILE A 145 -19.09 12.67 -0.23
N VAL A 146 -18.49 12.05 -1.25
CA VAL A 146 -17.11 11.52 -1.14
C VAL A 146 -16.05 12.61 -0.98
N SER A 147 -16.28 13.82 -1.48
CA SER A 147 -15.36 14.95 -1.29
C SER A 147 -15.32 15.49 0.15
N LYS A 148 -16.36 15.21 0.94
CA LYS A 148 -16.44 15.63 2.34
C LYS A 148 -15.86 14.59 3.30
N LEU A 149 -15.50 13.41 2.81
CA LEU A 149 -14.93 12.34 3.63
C LEU A 149 -13.44 12.60 3.84
N ASN A 150 -12.98 12.49 5.08
CA ASN A 150 -11.54 12.52 5.37
C ASN A 150 -10.89 11.17 5.07
N GLN A 151 -9.56 11.14 4.96
CA GLN A 151 -8.80 9.92 4.62
C GLN A 151 -9.02 8.77 5.61
N SER A 152 -9.22 9.05 6.90
CA SER A 152 -9.54 8.01 7.89
C SER A 152 -10.91 7.38 7.65
N THR A 153 -11.91 8.19 7.29
CA THR A 153 -13.27 7.69 6.97
C THR A 153 -13.25 6.92 5.66
N ILE A 154 -12.55 7.42 4.64
CA ILE A 154 -12.38 6.69 3.36
C ILE A 154 -11.78 5.30 3.61
N SER A 155 -10.72 5.24 4.40
CA SER A 155 -10.04 3.97 4.74
C SER A 155 -10.96 3.03 5.51
N ALA A 156 -11.66 3.52 6.54
CA ALA A 156 -12.59 2.70 7.32
C ALA A 156 -13.79 2.20 6.50
N VAL A 157 -14.39 3.05 5.66
CA VAL A 157 -15.50 2.66 4.78
C VAL A 157 -15.01 1.64 3.74
N LEU A 158 -13.82 1.83 3.18
CA LEU A 158 -13.22 0.87 2.27
C LEU A 158 -13.05 -0.51 2.94
N GLU A 159 -12.55 -0.55 4.18
CA GLU A 159 -12.45 -1.76 4.98
C GLU A 159 -13.81 -2.42 5.21
N TYR A 160 -14.83 -1.66 5.63
CA TYR A 160 -16.19 -2.19 5.83
C TYR A 160 -16.78 -2.80 4.55
N LEU A 161 -16.58 -2.15 3.41
CA LEU A 161 -17.07 -2.64 2.11
C LEU A 161 -16.31 -3.88 1.64
N ILE A 162 -15.00 -3.96 1.90
CA ILE A 162 -14.20 -5.16 1.61
C ILE A 162 -14.66 -6.32 2.48
N ASN A 163 -14.83 -6.12 3.79
CA ASN A 163 -15.31 -7.15 4.70
C ASN A 163 -16.71 -7.65 4.30
N TRP A 164 -17.61 -6.73 3.91
CA TRP A 164 -18.93 -7.10 3.38
C TRP A 164 -18.81 -7.95 2.10
N PHE A 165 -17.86 -7.64 1.22
CA PHE A 165 -17.60 -8.39 -0.01
C PHE A 165 -16.95 -9.78 0.22
N GLU A 166 -16.37 -10.04 1.39
CA GLU A 166 -15.87 -11.37 1.71
C GLU A 166 -17.01 -12.37 1.87
N GLU A 167 -18.11 -11.96 2.48
CA GLU A 167 -19.25 -12.82 2.80
C GLU A 167 -20.36 -12.81 1.74
N ARG A 168 -20.39 -11.79 0.87
CA ARG A 168 -21.50 -11.54 -0.09
C ARG A 168 -21.03 -11.54 -1.54
N ASP A 169 -21.99 -11.63 -2.45
CA ASP A 169 -21.74 -11.54 -3.89
C ASP A 169 -21.36 -10.14 -4.33
N PHE A 170 -20.66 -10.06 -5.46
CA PHE A 170 -20.32 -8.78 -6.07
C PHE A 170 -21.55 -8.11 -6.68
N VAL A 171 -21.83 -6.89 -6.22
CA VAL A 171 -22.96 -6.05 -6.67
C VAL A 171 -22.41 -4.82 -7.39
N PRO A 172 -22.99 -4.36 -8.52
CA PRO A 172 -22.48 -3.18 -9.25
C PRO A 172 -22.40 -1.90 -8.40
N GLN A 173 -23.36 -1.72 -7.48
CA GLN A 173 -23.38 -0.61 -6.52
C GLN A 173 -22.13 -0.60 -5.63
N LEU A 174 -21.71 -1.78 -5.15
CA LEU A 174 -20.48 -1.96 -4.40
C LEU A 174 -19.26 -1.57 -5.25
N GLY A 175 -19.22 -2.02 -6.50
CA GLY A 175 -18.15 -1.67 -7.45
C GLY A 175 -18.00 -0.15 -7.65
N ARG A 176 -19.12 0.59 -7.74
CA ARG A 176 -19.10 2.07 -7.84
C ARG A 176 -18.53 2.72 -6.58
N TRP A 177 -18.93 2.25 -5.40
CA TRP A 177 -18.41 2.75 -4.12
C TRP A 177 -16.92 2.45 -3.95
N LEU A 178 -16.49 1.22 -4.24
CA LEU A 178 -15.08 0.84 -4.21
C LEU A 178 -14.25 1.70 -5.18
N TYR A 179 -14.72 1.88 -6.41
CA TYR A 179 -14.06 2.74 -7.40
C TYR A 179 -13.94 4.19 -6.91
N ALA A 180 -15.02 4.76 -6.38
CA ALA A 180 -15.04 6.13 -5.88
C ALA A 180 -14.08 6.31 -4.69
N LEU A 181 -14.11 5.39 -3.72
CA LEU A 181 -13.23 5.45 -2.55
C LEU A 181 -11.76 5.28 -2.94
N LEU A 182 -11.45 4.38 -3.88
CA LEU A 182 -10.10 4.24 -4.44
C LEU A 182 -9.62 5.53 -5.14
N ALA A 183 -10.53 6.23 -5.84
CA ALA A 183 -10.21 7.51 -6.50
C ALA A 183 -9.95 8.64 -5.49
N CYS A 184 -10.57 8.58 -4.31
CA CYS A 184 -10.38 9.55 -3.22
C CYS A 184 -9.17 9.22 -2.32
N LEU A 185 -8.53 8.06 -2.54
CA LEU A 185 -7.45 7.59 -1.69
C LEU A 185 -6.14 8.30 -2.05
N GLU A 186 -5.65 9.12 -1.12
CA GLU A 186 -4.47 9.97 -1.29
C GLU A 186 -3.15 9.16 -1.23
N LYS A 187 -2.11 9.69 -1.88
CA LYS A 187 -0.75 9.12 -1.91
C LYS A 187 0.19 10.03 -1.11
N PRO A 188 1.20 9.50 -0.37
CA PRO A 188 1.57 8.09 -0.26
C PRO A 188 0.57 7.29 0.60
N LEU A 189 0.28 6.07 0.17
CA LEU A 189 -0.62 5.17 0.90
C LEU A 189 0.06 4.64 2.16
N LEU A 190 -0.72 4.51 3.22
CA LEU A 190 -0.31 3.77 4.40
C LEU A 190 -0.18 2.27 4.10
N PRO A 191 0.72 1.53 4.75
CA PRO A 191 0.88 0.08 4.57
C PRO A 191 -0.43 -0.71 4.77
N GLU A 192 -1.29 -0.26 5.69
CA GLU A 192 -2.60 -0.84 5.98
C GLU A 192 -3.54 -0.70 4.78
N ALA A 193 -3.61 0.49 4.20
CA ALA A 193 -4.39 0.76 2.99
C ALA A 193 -3.89 -0.10 1.81
N HIS A 194 -2.57 -0.29 1.68
CA HIS A 194 -1.99 -1.22 0.70
C HIS A 194 -2.41 -2.67 0.94
N SER A 195 -2.45 -3.12 2.19
CA SER A 195 -2.91 -4.46 2.54
C SER A 195 -4.38 -4.66 2.15
N LEU A 196 -5.24 -3.70 2.49
CA LEU A 196 -6.68 -3.71 2.18
C LEU A 196 -6.95 -3.79 0.68
N ILE A 197 -6.36 -2.92 -0.13
CA ILE A 197 -6.58 -2.95 -1.59
C ILE A 197 -6.06 -4.25 -2.22
N ARG A 198 -4.99 -4.84 -1.69
CA ARG A 198 -4.48 -6.15 -2.15
C ARG A 198 -5.42 -7.29 -1.76
N GLN A 199 -6.03 -7.24 -0.57
CA GLN A 199 -7.08 -8.18 -0.17
C GLN A 199 -8.29 -8.08 -1.09
N LEU A 200 -8.73 -6.86 -1.41
CA LEU A 200 -9.78 -6.62 -2.40
C LEU A 200 -9.44 -7.24 -3.76
N ALA A 201 -8.26 -6.97 -4.30
CA ALA A 201 -7.85 -7.52 -5.60
C ALA A 201 -7.82 -9.06 -5.60
N ARG A 202 -7.36 -9.69 -4.51
CA ARG A 202 -7.39 -11.15 -4.35
C ARG A 202 -8.82 -11.67 -4.36
N ARG A 203 -9.73 -11.05 -3.61
CA ARG A 203 -11.14 -11.42 -3.60
C ARG A 203 -11.77 -11.25 -4.98
N CYS A 204 -11.53 -10.13 -5.66
CA CYS A 204 -11.98 -9.92 -7.03
C CYS A 204 -11.48 -11.01 -7.98
N SER A 205 -10.22 -11.45 -7.83
CA SER A 205 -9.65 -12.51 -8.66
C SER A 205 -10.28 -13.88 -8.39
N ALA A 206 -10.65 -14.17 -7.15
CA ALA A 206 -11.36 -15.40 -6.76
C ALA A 206 -12.79 -15.42 -7.29
N VAL A 207 -13.52 -14.31 -7.17
CA VAL A 207 -14.87 -14.21 -7.76
C VAL A 207 -14.80 -14.34 -9.28
N ARG A 208 -13.82 -13.70 -9.93
CA ARG A 208 -13.60 -13.81 -11.38
C ARG A 208 -13.32 -15.25 -11.82
N ALA A 209 -12.59 -16.03 -11.02
CA ALA A 209 -12.26 -17.42 -11.34
C ALA A 209 -13.50 -18.33 -11.33
N ASN A 210 -14.55 -17.97 -10.60
CA ASN A 210 -15.80 -18.71 -10.51
C ASN A 210 -16.85 -18.29 -11.56
N LEU A 211 -16.55 -17.32 -12.44
CA LEU A 211 -17.48 -16.89 -13.47
C LEU A 211 -17.50 -17.87 -14.65
N GLU A 212 -18.70 -18.28 -15.06
CA GLU A 212 -18.90 -19.24 -16.16
C GLU A 212 -19.04 -18.54 -17.52
N SER A 213 -19.57 -17.32 -17.56
CA SER A 213 -19.84 -16.56 -18.79
C SER A 213 -18.98 -15.31 -18.94
N LYS A 214 -18.58 -15.01 -20.18
CA LYS A 214 -17.85 -13.77 -20.54
C LYS A 214 -18.75 -12.54 -20.63
N ASP A 215 -20.06 -12.74 -20.79
CA ASP A 215 -21.04 -11.66 -20.92
C ASP A 215 -21.55 -11.17 -19.55
N ASP A 216 -20.99 -11.70 -18.46
CA ASP A 216 -21.30 -11.24 -17.12
C ASP A 216 -20.78 -9.81 -16.91
N GLU A 217 -21.69 -8.88 -16.63
CA GLU A 217 -21.38 -7.46 -16.38
C GLU A 217 -20.32 -7.29 -15.29
N ARG A 218 -20.30 -8.20 -14.31
CA ARG A 218 -19.36 -8.20 -13.18
C ARG A 218 -17.91 -8.42 -13.63
N LEU A 219 -17.69 -9.15 -14.74
CA LEU A 219 -16.34 -9.45 -15.24
C LEU A 219 -15.54 -8.17 -15.51
N SER A 220 -16.18 -7.20 -16.17
CA SER A 220 -15.56 -5.91 -16.50
C SER A 220 -15.16 -5.13 -15.25
N ALA A 221 -16.05 -5.09 -14.25
CA ALA A 221 -15.83 -4.39 -12.98
C ALA A 221 -14.71 -5.06 -12.14
N LEU A 222 -14.70 -6.40 -12.06
CA LEU A 222 -13.66 -7.14 -11.34
C LEU A 222 -12.29 -6.94 -11.99
N ASN A 223 -12.22 -6.98 -13.33
CA ASN A 223 -10.99 -6.72 -14.08
C ASN A 223 -10.50 -5.27 -13.88
N LEU A 224 -11.41 -4.31 -13.82
CA LEU A 224 -11.08 -2.91 -13.54
C LEU A 224 -10.48 -2.74 -12.14
N MET A 225 -11.11 -3.31 -11.11
CA MET A 225 -10.61 -3.24 -9.73
C MET A 225 -9.21 -3.84 -9.59
N ILE A 226 -8.99 -5.04 -10.15
CA ILE A 226 -7.68 -5.69 -10.14
C ILE A 226 -6.65 -4.83 -10.89
N CYS A 227 -7.04 -4.23 -12.01
CA CYS A 227 -6.16 -3.38 -12.81
C CYS A 227 -5.70 -2.13 -12.05
N ILE A 228 -6.61 -1.45 -11.34
CA ILE A 228 -6.31 -0.23 -10.58
C ILE A 228 -5.39 -0.53 -9.39
N VAL A 229 -5.53 -1.70 -8.76
CA VAL A 229 -4.69 -2.08 -7.62
C VAL A 229 -3.30 -2.57 -8.06
N ALA A 230 -3.22 -3.26 -9.20
CA ALA A 230 -1.98 -3.87 -9.67
C ALA A 230 -1.04 -2.90 -10.42
N ARG A 231 -1.52 -1.71 -10.81
CA ARG A 231 -0.81 -0.71 -11.61
C ARG A 231 -0.63 0.58 -10.83
#